data_AF-A0A257QP18-F1
#
_entry.id   AF-A0A257QP18-F1
#
_cell.length_a   1.000
_cell.length_b   1.000
_cell.length_c   1.000
_cell.angle_alpha   90.00
_cell.angle_beta   90.00
_cell.angle_gamma   90.00
#
_symmetry.space_group_name_H-M   'P 1'
#
loop_
_entity.id
_entity.type
_entity.pdbx_description
1 polymer ?
#
loop_
_entity_poly.entity_id
_entity_poly.type
_entity_poly.pdbx_seq_one_letter_code
_entity_poly.pdbx_strand_id
1 'polypeptide(L)'
;MIKYCKAQILPSALLQYGGSLFLLVMLLMFIALRDFLPSLYNMLCEILYGVRGQEPFIDLGDILRAGVCWRHGVNVYVPSVCLDGGVFNYSPILLNAARLPLEVSDRGVGGLLMAFGFIASVALLPKAASVSELVFRCAAVASTATWYAIEQGNLDLCLFAIIMLGVWLLRKNHKLSVISYVLFGVAAAAKFYPAILFLLGLRERVFRLSLLVLAGCILVVVVFVACGSGIVKAASEIPLSQPFRATFGARDLFGGLALLHVLPWHSATHVIRPFYPSTALMSEHRLSNLLTVLMSLGALALAWMDAPRYSMKLPQVDPSRLVFLVAGALLIVFCFFAAQNVYYRGIFLVMLLPGFWNLAYPRSGGTDWRARLLIVLTLALLWEAAIREVVHGVIGGAFPLWVEEATMVVVWLARELAWWWLVIQLTALVIAFFRRELIRLHRDMRLLLP
;
A
#
# COMPACT_ATOMS: atom_id res chain seq x y z
N MET A 1 1.50 -40.31 -8.65
CA MET A 1 0.28 -39.93 -9.41
C MET A 1 -0.99 -39.76 -8.57
N ILE A 2 -1.02 -40.07 -7.26
CA ILE A 2 -2.28 -40.09 -6.45
C ILE A 2 -2.61 -38.75 -5.73
N LYS A 3 -1.80 -37.68 -5.87
CA LYS A 3 -2.01 -36.42 -5.11
C LYS A 3 -2.93 -35.37 -5.76
N TYR A 4 -3.54 -35.63 -6.92
CA TYR A 4 -4.39 -34.64 -7.63
C TYR A 4 -5.91 -34.88 -7.52
N CYS A 5 -6.38 -35.90 -6.78
CA CYS A 5 -7.78 -36.34 -6.84
C CYS A 5 -8.73 -35.80 -5.74
N LYS A 6 -8.42 -34.68 -5.06
CA LYS A 6 -9.31 -34.14 -3.98
C LYS A 6 -9.66 -32.64 -4.04
N ALA A 7 -9.34 -31.93 -5.12
CA ALA A 7 -9.74 -30.53 -5.27
C ALA A 7 -11.10 -30.33 -6.00
N GLN A 8 -11.89 -31.39 -6.17
CA GLN A 8 -12.99 -31.41 -7.15
C GLN A 8 -14.36 -30.94 -6.63
N ILE A 9 -14.47 -30.37 -5.43
CA ILE A 9 -15.77 -29.95 -4.87
C ILE A 9 -15.72 -28.58 -4.19
N LEU A 10 -14.82 -27.68 -4.58
CA LEU A 10 -15.01 -26.27 -4.21
C LEU A 10 -15.68 -25.55 -5.39
N PRO A 11 -16.86 -24.92 -5.19
CA PRO A 11 -17.50 -24.15 -6.25
C PRO A 11 -16.51 -23.14 -6.84
N SER A 12 -16.42 -23.09 -8.17
CA SER A 12 -15.52 -22.17 -8.88
C SER A 12 -15.69 -20.71 -8.43
N ALA A 13 -16.92 -20.35 -8.05
CA ALA A 13 -17.29 -19.07 -7.46
C ALA A 13 -16.56 -18.80 -6.13
N LEU A 14 -16.41 -19.80 -5.24
CA LEU A 14 -15.74 -19.60 -3.95
C LEU A 14 -14.24 -19.31 -4.12
N LEU A 15 -13.58 -19.94 -5.11
CA LEU A 15 -12.18 -19.64 -5.44
C LEU A 15 -11.98 -18.25 -6.08
N GLN A 16 -13.02 -17.68 -6.69
CA GLN A 16 -12.98 -16.33 -7.26
C GLN A 16 -13.33 -15.27 -6.22
N TYR A 17 -14.41 -15.47 -5.48
CA TYR A 17 -15.07 -14.46 -4.65
C TYR A 17 -14.89 -14.66 -3.14
N GLY A 18 -14.25 -15.75 -2.71
CA GLY A 18 -14.16 -16.09 -1.28
C GLY A 18 -13.47 -15.03 -0.43
N GLY A 19 -12.47 -14.31 -0.96
CA GLY A 19 -11.85 -13.19 -0.25
C GLY A 19 -12.80 -12.02 -0.01
N SER A 20 -13.59 -11.64 -1.02
CA SER A 20 -14.61 -10.59 -0.88
C SER A 20 -15.74 -10.99 0.04
N LEU A 21 -16.22 -12.24 -0.05
CA LEU A 21 -17.26 -12.76 0.84
C LEU A 21 -16.78 -12.78 2.30
N PHE A 22 -15.52 -13.19 2.53
CA PHE A 22 -14.93 -13.19 3.87
C PHE A 22 -14.87 -11.78 4.46
N LEU A 23 -14.39 -10.80 3.69
CA LEU A 23 -14.39 -9.39 4.10
C LEU A 23 -15.79 -8.86 4.39
N LEU A 24 -16.78 -9.21 3.57
CA LEU A 24 -18.16 -8.78 3.79
C LEU A 24 -18.71 -9.30 5.12
N VAL A 25 -18.47 -10.58 5.42
CA VAL A 25 -18.87 -11.17 6.70
C VAL A 25 -18.17 -10.48 7.86
N MET A 26 -16.87 -10.21 7.74
CA MET A 26 -16.13 -9.46 8.76
C MET A 26 -16.68 -8.04 8.95
N LEU A 27 -16.98 -7.32 7.87
CA LEU A 27 -17.56 -5.98 7.94
C LEU A 27 -18.90 -5.98 8.68
N LEU A 28 -19.80 -6.90 8.33
CA LEU A 28 -21.09 -7.05 9.00
C LEU A 28 -20.92 -7.42 10.48
N MET A 29 -19.96 -8.29 10.80
CA MET A 29 -19.64 -8.65 12.17
C MET A 29 -19.13 -7.45 12.97
N PHE A 30 -18.25 -6.62 12.41
CA PHE A 30 -17.74 -5.42 13.11
C PHE A 30 -18.80 -4.34 13.29
N ILE A 31 -19.69 -4.16 12.31
CA ILE A 31 -20.87 -3.30 12.47
C ILE A 31 -21.72 -3.80 13.65
N ALA A 32 -22.03 -5.09 13.70
CA ALA A 32 -22.78 -5.67 14.81
C ALA A 32 -22.05 -5.55 16.16
N LEU A 33 -20.74 -5.81 16.20
CA LEU A 33 -19.94 -5.64 17.41
C LEU A 33 -19.95 -4.20 17.90
N ARG A 34 -19.87 -3.22 17.00
CA ARG A 34 -19.93 -1.80 17.38
C ARG A 34 -21.27 -1.46 18.01
N ASP A 35 -22.37 -1.90 17.41
CA ASP A 35 -23.72 -1.52 17.83
C ASP A 35 -24.19 -2.28 19.08
N PHE A 36 -23.80 -3.56 19.22
CA PHE A 36 -24.28 -4.43 20.29
C PHE A 36 -23.25 -4.70 21.40
N LEU A 37 -21.95 -4.65 21.10
CA LEU A 37 -20.86 -5.00 22.03
C LEU A 37 -19.68 -4.01 21.93
N PRO A 38 -19.89 -2.70 22.16
CA PRO A 38 -18.90 -1.66 21.90
C PRO A 38 -17.58 -1.86 22.66
N SER A 39 -17.61 -2.47 23.86
CA SER A 39 -16.40 -2.82 24.62
C SER A 39 -15.54 -3.85 23.88
N LEU A 40 -16.17 -4.87 23.28
CA LEU A 40 -15.47 -5.89 22.50
C LEU A 40 -14.97 -5.32 21.16
N TYR A 41 -15.77 -4.49 20.49
CA TYR A 41 -15.34 -3.75 19.30
C TYR A 41 -14.08 -2.93 19.60
N ASN A 42 -14.10 -2.11 20.65
CA ASN A 42 -12.94 -1.28 21.03
C ASN A 42 -11.70 -2.11 21.38
N MET A 43 -11.87 -3.23 22.10
CA MET A 43 -10.77 -4.16 22.40
C MET A 43 -10.17 -4.74 21.12
N LEU A 44 -11.01 -5.16 20.17
CA LEU A 44 -10.53 -5.71 18.89
C LEU A 44 -9.84 -4.64 18.04
N CYS A 45 -10.34 -3.41 18.01
CA CYS A 45 -9.71 -2.28 17.34
C CYS A 45 -8.32 -1.96 17.93
N GLU A 46 -8.22 -1.96 19.26
CA GLU A 46 -6.95 -1.79 19.97
C GLU A 46 -5.96 -2.90 19.63
N ILE A 47 -6.39 -4.17 19.62
CA ILE A 47 -5.52 -5.30 19.22
C ILE A 47 -5.13 -5.24 17.74
N LEU A 48 -6.06 -4.89 16.85
CA LEU A 48 -5.82 -4.96 15.41
C LEU A 48 -4.96 -3.81 14.91
N TYR A 49 -5.05 -2.61 15.48
CA TYR A 49 -4.30 -1.48 14.94
C TYR A 49 -3.79 -0.48 15.98
N GLY A 50 -3.84 -0.84 17.28
CA GLY A 50 -3.22 -0.07 18.36
C GLY A 50 -3.95 1.23 18.70
N VAL A 51 -5.23 1.36 18.31
CA VAL A 51 -5.99 2.59 18.55
C VAL A 51 -7.34 2.28 19.21
N ARG A 52 -7.56 2.89 20.38
CA ARG A 52 -8.76 2.73 21.20
C ARG A 52 -9.73 3.90 21.01
N GLY A 53 -11.02 3.60 20.91
CA GLY A 53 -12.10 4.59 21.06
C GLY A 53 -12.24 5.61 19.93
N GLN A 54 -11.70 5.32 18.74
CA GLN A 54 -11.92 6.18 17.58
C GLN A 54 -13.30 5.94 16.98
N GLU A 55 -13.95 7.03 16.59
CA GLU A 55 -15.10 6.95 15.70
C GLU A 55 -14.65 6.41 14.33
N PRO A 56 -15.42 5.51 13.71
CA PRO A 56 -15.04 4.98 12.41
C PRO A 56 -15.05 6.07 11.34
N PHE A 57 -14.22 5.84 10.33
CA PHE A 57 -14.01 6.67 9.16
C PHE A 57 -13.42 8.05 9.48
N ILE A 58 -12.53 8.14 10.47
CA ILE A 58 -11.93 9.41 10.91
C ILE A 58 -11.19 10.15 9.80
N ASP A 59 -10.40 9.46 8.97
CA ASP A 59 -9.69 10.09 7.84
C ASP A 59 -10.67 10.66 6.80
N LEU A 60 -11.80 9.98 6.55
CA LEU A 60 -12.86 10.51 5.70
C LEU A 60 -13.53 11.73 6.33
N GLY A 61 -13.73 11.71 7.65
CA GLY A 61 -14.22 12.85 8.42
C GLY A 61 -13.34 14.08 8.22
N ASP A 62 -12.02 13.91 8.26
CA ASP A 62 -11.05 14.99 8.04
C ASP A 62 -11.08 15.52 6.60
N ILE A 63 -11.23 14.63 5.60
CA ILE A 63 -11.41 15.04 4.19
C ILE A 63 -12.70 15.86 4.02
N LEU A 64 -13.81 15.41 4.61
CA LEU A 64 -15.11 16.11 4.52
C LEU A 64 -15.06 17.46 5.23
N ARG A 65 -14.45 17.50 6.42
CA ARG A 65 -14.28 18.73 7.21
C ARG A 65 -13.38 19.74 6.49
N ALA A 66 -12.28 19.27 5.89
CA ALA A 66 -11.45 20.11 5.01
C ALA A 66 -12.27 20.66 3.84
N GLY A 67 -13.10 19.84 3.20
CA GLY A 67 -13.99 20.27 2.13
C GLY A 67 -14.96 21.37 2.55
N VAL A 68 -15.64 21.21 3.69
CA VAL A 68 -16.53 22.22 4.27
C VAL A 68 -15.78 23.53 4.54
N CYS A 69 -14.62 23.47 5.18
CA CYS A 69 -13.84 24.66 5.50
C CYS A 69 -13.29 25.36 4.26
N TRP A 70 -12.85 24.60 3.26
CA TRP A 70 -12.39 25.15 1.99
C TRP A 70 -13.50 25.90 1.26
N ARG A 71 -14.75 25.40 1.27
CA ARG A 71 -15.91 26.13 0.74
C ARG A 71 -16.16 27.47 1.44
N HIS A 72 -15.80 27.58 2.72
CA HIS A 72 -15.87 28.82 3.50
C HIS A 72 -14.63 29.72 3.34
N GLY A 73 -13.75 29.42 2.38
CA GLY A 73 -12.55 30.21 2.10
C GLY A 73 -11.39 29.98 3.07
N VAL A 74 -11.47 28.97 3.95
CA VAL A 74 -10.37 28.62 4.85
C VAL A 74 -9.27 27.88 4.07
N ASN A 75 -8.02 28.32 4.23
CA ASN A 75 -6.87 27.63 3.65
C ASN A 75 -6.54 26.37 4.44
N VAL A 76 -7.01 25.21 3.96
CA VAL A 76 -6.79 23.92 4.62
C VAL A 76 -5.38 23.33 4.44
N TYR A 77 -4.52 23.97 3.64
CA TYR A 77 -3.11 23.58 3.47
C TYR A 77 -2.17 24.20 4.51
N VAL A 78 -2.71 24.90 5.51
CA VAL A 78 -1.95 25.36 6.68
C VAL A 78 -2.61 24.84 7.94
N PRO A 79 -1.87 24.71 9.05
CA PRO A 79 -2.44 24.40 10.35
C PRO A 79 -3.65 25.28 10.63
N SER A 80 -4.80 24.66 10.87
CA SER A 80 -6.06 25.39 11.05
C SER A 80 -6.93 24.72 12.10
N VAL A 81 -7.78 25.51 12.76
CA VAL A 81 -8.78 25.02 13.72
C VAL A 81 -9.74 24.02 13.04
N CYS A 82 -9.95 24.16 11.74
CA CYS A 82 -10.74 23.24 10.93
C CYS A 82 -10.23 21.81 10.93
N LEU A 83 -8.94 21.57 11.13
CA LEU A 83 -8.34 20.23 11.11
C LEU A 83 -7.60 19.93 12.41
N ASP A 84 -8.08 20.53 13.53
CA ASP A 84 -7.49 20.34 14.86
C ASP A 84 -5.98 20.66 14.90
N GLY A 85 -5.56 21.69 14.13
CA GLY A 85 -4.17 22.09 13.95
C GLY A 85 -3.41 21.31 12.88
N GLY A 86 -4.04 20.32 12.26
CA GLY A 86 -3.52 19.55 11.13
C GLY A 86 -3.58 20.30 9.79
N VAL A 87 -3.11 19.61 8.75
CA VAL A 87 -3.05 20.10 7.36
C VAL A 87 -3.70 19.11 6.41
N PHE A 88 -4.34 19.61 5.37
CA PHE A 88 -4.85 18.79 4.29
C PHE A 88 -3.69 18.34 3.39
N ASN A 89 -3.35 17.06 3.47
CA ASN A 89 -2.21 16.48 2.76
C ASN A 89 -2.59 15.74 1.45
N TYR A 90 -3.77 16.04 0.90
CA TYR A 90 -4.24 15.49 -0.38
C TYR A 90 -4.16 16.51 -1.51
N SER A 91 -4.26 15.99 -2.74
CA SER A 91 -4.24 16.81 -3.95
C SER A 91 -5.34 17.88 -3.96
N PRO A 92 -5.06 19.11 -4.45
CA PRO A 92 -6.09 20.15 -4.64
C PRO A 92 -7.26 19.71 -5.49
N ILE A 93 -7.07 18.72 -6.36
CA ILE A 93 -8.13 18.15 -7.19
C ILE A 93 -9.24 17.54 -6.32
N LEU A 94 -8.89 16.95 -5.16
CA LEU A 94 -9.88 16.39 -4.24
C LEU A 94 -10.77 17.48 -3.62
N LEU A 95 -10.22 18.69 -3.40
CA LEU A 95 -11.02 19.83 -2.92
C LEU A 95 -12.03 20.32 -3.97
N ASN A 96 -11.80 20.10 -5.26
CA ASN A 96 -12.83 20.39 -6.26
C ASN A 96 -14.05 19.48 -6.11
N ALA A 97 -13.88 18.25 -5.61
CA ALA A 97 -15.00 17.38 -5.26
C ALA A 97 -15.77 17.92 -4.04
N ALA A 98 -15.15 18.76 -3.20
CA ALA A 98 -15.83 19.45 -2.12
C ALA A 98 -16.82 20.52 -2.61
N ARG A 99 -16.97 20.78 -3.92
CA ARG A 99 -18.11 21.57 -4.43
C ARG A 99 -19.44 20.82 -4.33
N LEU A 100 -19.39 19.50 -4.20
CA LEU A 100 -20.57 18.71 -3.86
C LEU A 100 -21.02 19.08 -2.43
N PRO A 101 -22.33 19.10 -2.15
CA PRO A 101 -22.86 19.45 -0.83
C PRO A 101 -22.71 18.29 0.17
N LEU A 102 -21.50 17.73 0.26
CA LEU A 102 -21.15 16.71 1.23
C LEU A 102 -20.76 17.38 2.56
N GLU A 103 -21.33 16.87 3.64
CA GLU A 103 -21.12 17.34 5.01
C GLU A 103 -20.39 16.29 5.85
N VAL A 104 -19.92 16.68 7.04
CA VAL A 104 -19.23 15.76 7.97
C VAL A 104 -20.18 14.64 8.44
N SER A 105 -21.49 14.88 8.46
CA SER A 105 -22.52 13.87 8.74
C SER A 105 -22.53 12.72 7.72
N ASP A 106 -22.07 12.95 6.48
CA ASP A 106 -22.02 11.92 5.44
C ASP A 106 -20.87 10.92 5.64
N ARG A 107 -20.02 11.14 6.64
CA ARG A 107 -18.86 10.28 6.95
C ARG A 107 -19.23 8.80 7.03
N GLY A 108 -20.35 8.46 7.69
CA GLY A 108 -20.77 7.06 7.86
C GLY A 108 -21.12 6.40 6.53
N VAL A 109 -21.96 7.04 5.71
CA VAL A 109 -22.38 6.52 4.41
C VAL A 109 -21.20 6.47 3.44
N GLY A 110 -20.41 7.54 3.37
CA GLY A 110 -19.22 7.59 2.54
C GLY A 110 -18.22 6.50 2.91
N GLY A 111 -17.96 6.29 4.20
CA GLY A 111 -17.05 5.24 4.70
C GLY A 111 -17.51 3.84 4.32
N LEU A 112 -18.80 3.54 4.46
CA LEU A 112 -19.39 2.28 4.02
C LEU A 112 -19.27 2.09 2.50
N LEU A 113 -19.53 3.13 1.71
CA LEU A 113 -19.36 3.06 0.25
C LEU A 113 -17.90 2.78 -0.14
N MET A 114 -16.93 3.40 0.53
CA MET A 114 -15.50 3.11 0.32
C MET A 114 -15.18 1.66 0.67
N ALA A 115 -15.68 1.16 1.82
CA ALA A 115 -15.48 -0.21 2.26
C ALA A 115 -16.09 -1.22 1.27
N PHE A 116 -17.34 -1.02 0.83
CA PHE A 116 -17.98 -1.88 -0.16
C PHE A 116 -17.27 -1.83 -1.52
N GLY A 117 -16.82 -0.65 -1.96
CA GLY A 117 -16.02 -0.50 -3.17
C GLY A 117 -14.71 -1.30 -3.10
N PHE A 118 -14.01 -1.23 -1.96
CA PHE A 118 -12.82 -2.03 -1.70
C PHE A 118 -13.13 -3.53 -1.73
N ILE A 119 -14.16 -3.99 -1.00
CA ILE A 119 -14.58 -5.41 -0.94
C ILE A 119 -14.92 -5.93 -2.34
N ALA A 120 -15.69 -5.17 -3.13
CA ALA A 120 -16.03 -5.51 -4.50
C ALA A 120 -14.78 -5.60 -5.38
N SER A 121 -13.81 -4.70 -5.19
CA SER A 121 -12.57 -4.71 -5.98
C SER A 121 -11.69 -5.95 -5.72
N VAL A 122 -11.73 -6.54 -4.52
CA VAL A 122 -11.03 -7.79 -4.21
C VAL A 122 -11.50 -8.95 -5.11
N ALA A 123 -12.76 -8.91 -5.57
CA ALA A 123 -13.30 -9.89 -6.50
C ALA A 123 -12.65 -9.82 -7.90
N LEU A 124 -11.98 -8.71 -8.23
CA LEU A 124 -11.26 -8.54 -9.49
C LEU A 124 -9.88 -9.20 -9.50
N LEU A 125 -9.40 -9.70 -8.35
CA LEU A 125 -8.17 -10.49 -8.29
C LEU A 125 -8.28 -11.75 -9.18
N PRO A 126 -7.17 -12.23 -9.75
CA PRO A 126 -7.13 -13.54 -10.42
C PRO A 126 -7.75 -14.63 -9.53
N LYS A 127 -8.48 -15.58 -10.11
CA LYS A 127 -9.02 -16.76 -9.39
C LYS A 127 -7.91 -17.47 -8.60
N ALA A 128 -8.18 -17.85 -7.35
CA ALA A 128 -7.25 -18.66 -6.57
C ALA A 128 -7.03 -20.03 -7.26
N ALA A 129 -5.77 -20.47 -7.34
CA ALA A 129 -5.40 -21.74 -7.99
C ALA A 129 -5.70 -22.95 -7.10
N SER A 130 -5.80 -22.74 -5.79
CA SER A 130 -6.06 -23.78 -4.80
C SER A 130 -6.77 -23.21 -3.57
N VAL A 131 -7.30 -24.10 -2.73
CA VAL A 131 -7.87 -23.73 -1.41
C VAL A 131 -6.82 -23.05 -0.54
N SER A 132 -5.57 -23.53 -0.57
CA SER A 132 -4.48 -22.89 0.17
C SER A 132 -4.26 -21.45 -0.29
N GLU A 133 -4.22 -21.18 -1.60
CA GLU A 133 -4.12 -19.79 -2.09
C GLU A 133 -5.30 -18.94 -1.59
N LEU A 134 -6.51 -19.51 -1.58
CA LEU A 134 -7.69 -18.82 -1.06
C LEU A 134 -7.56 -18.50 0.44
N VAL A 135 -7.08 -19.43 1.27
CA VAL A 135 -6.86 -19.19 2.71
C VAL A 135 -5.85 -18.06 2.93
N PHE A 136 -4.71 -18.10 2.22
CA PHE A 136 -3.71 -17.02 2.29
C PHE A 136 -4.28 -15.68 1.81
N ARG A 137 -5.14 -15.68 0.79
CA ARG A 137 -5.85 -14.48 0.33
C ARG A 137 -6.81 -13.96 1.39
N CYS A 138 -7.63 -14.82 2.01
CA CYS A 138 -8.55 -14.45 3.09
C CYS A 138 -7.78 -13.86 4.28
N ALA A 139 -6.67 -14.49 4.70
CA ALA A 139 -5.80 -13.96 5.74
C ALA A 139 -5.19 -12.60 5.38
N ALA A 140 -4.82 -12.38 4.11
CA ALA A 140 -4.26 -11.11 3.67
C ALA A 140 -5.29 -9.98 3.66
N VAL A 141 -6.51 -10.24 3.19
CA VAL A 141 -7.57 -9.23 3.17
C VAL A 141 -8.15 -8.97 4.56
N ALA A 142 -8.13 -9.95 5.45
CA ALA A 142 -8.54 -9.79 6.85
C ALA A 142 -7.47 -9.20 7.76
N SER A 143 -6.35 -8.80 7.18
CA SER A 143 -5.18 -8.35 7.91
C SER A 143 -5.38 -7.02 8.61
N THR A 144 -4.52 -6.74 9.59
CA THR A 144 -4.54 -5.48 10.33
C THR A 144 -4.39 -4.25 9.44
N ALA A 145 -3.57 -4.32 8.38
CA ALA A 145 -3.44 -3.20 7.44
C ALA A 145 -4.76 -2.90 6.72
N THR A 146 -5.49 -3.96 6.34
CA THR A 146 -6.77 -3.82 5.63
C THR A 146 -7.86 -3.31 6.55
N TRP A 147 -7.95 -3.89 7.75
CA TRP A 147 -8.95 -3.47 8.72
C TRP A 147 -8.72 -2.03 9.18
N TYR A 148 -7.46 -1.65 9.41
CA TYR A 148 -7.10 -0.26 9.70
C TYR A 148 -7.49 0.68 8.55
N ALA A 149 -7.28 0.29 7.30
CA ALA A 149 -7.73 1.09 6.15
C ALA A 149 -9.25 1.32 6.15
N ILE A 150 -10.03 0.26 6.42
CA ILE A 150 -11.51 0.27 6.47
C ILE A 150 -11.99 1.13 7.63
N GLU A 151 -11.50 0.91 8.85
CA GLU A 151 -11.90 1.64 10.05
C GLU A 151 -11.52 3.11 9.98
N GLN A 152 -10.41 3.48 9.32
CA GLN A 152 -10.08 4.88 9.11
C GLN A 152 -10.89 5.52 7.97
N GLY A 153 -11.53 4.73 7.10
CA GLY A 153 -12.20 5.24 5.90
C GLY A 153 -11.21 5.93 4.95
N ASN A 154 -9.99 5.41 4.87
CA ASN A 154 -8.92 6.09 4.16
C ASN A 154 -9.17 6.11 2.65
N LEU A 155 -8.81 7.22 2.00
CA LEU A 155 -8.89 7.38 0.54
C LEU A 155 -8.15 6.25 -0.23
N ASP A 156 -7.12 5.63 0.37
CA ASP A 156 -6.40 4.51 -0.23
C ASP A 156 -7.32 3.31 -0.54
N LEU A 157 -8.47 3.15 0.13
CA LEU A 157 -9.51 2.16 -0.24
C LEU A 157 -10.10 2.42 -1.62
N CYS A 158 -10.46 3.68 -1.89
CA CYS A 158 -10.97 4.11 -3.20
C CYS A 158 -9.89 3.95 -4.27
N LEU A 159 -8.66 4.34 -3.96
CA LEU A 159 -7.53 4.20 -4.89
C LEU A 159 -7.25 2.73 -5.20
N PHE A 160 -7.31 1.86 -4.20
CA PHE A 160 -7.20 0.42 -4.41
C PHE A 160 -8.30 -0.07 -5.37
N ALA A 161 -9.56 0.30 -5.16
CA ALA A 161 -10.64 -0.12 -6.05
C ALA A 161 -10.47 0.37 -7.50
N ILE A 162 -10.10 1.63 -7.68
CA ILE A 162 -9.82 2.24 -9.01
C ILE A 162 -8.64 1.54 -9.69
N ILE A 163 -7.55 1.30 -8.96
CA ILE A 163 -6.35 0.64 -9.47
C ILE A 163 -6.65 -0.82 -9.84
N MET A 164 -7.37 -1.55 -9.00
CA MET A 164 -7.80 -2.92 -9.25
C MET A 164 -8.63 -3.02 -10.54
N LEU A 165 -9.58 -2.11 -10.75
CA LEU A 165 -10.36 -2.03 -11.98
C LEU A 165 -9.47 -1.68 -13.18
N GLY A 166 -8.57 -0.71 -13.04
CA GLY A 166 -7.61 -0.34 -14.08
C GLY A 166 -6.73 -1.52 -14.51
N VAL A 167 -6.13 -2.23 -13.54
CA VAL A 167 -5.30 -3.42 -13.80
C VAL A 167 -6.12 -4.56 -14.41
N TRP A 168 -7.37 -4.75 -13.98
CA TRP A 168 -8.27 -5.75 -14.56
C TRP A 168 -8.61 -5.43 -16.02
N LEU A 169 -8.98 -4.19 -16.33
CA LEU A 169 -9.26 -3.72 -17.69
C LEU A 169 -8.02 -3.85 -18.59
N LEU A 170 -6.84 -3.57 -18.05
CA LEU A 170 -5.56 -3.62 -18.75
C LEU A 170 -5.23 -5.04 -19.22
N ARG A 171 -5.79 -6.07 -18.56
CA ARG A 171 -5.62 -7.48 -18.95
C ARG A 171 -6.58 -7.93 -20.05
N LYS A 172 -7.72 -7.27 -20.22
CA LYS A 172 -8.82 -7.79 -21.05
C LYS A 172 -8.55 -7.63 -22.52
N ASN A 173 -8.34 -6.40 -22.96
CA ASN A 173 -7.98 -6.10 -24.33
C ASN A 173 -7.29 -4.73 -24.41
N HIS A 174 -6.74 -4.46 -25.58
CA HIS A 174 -5.93 -3.29 -25.81
C HIS A 174 -6.72 -1.98 -26.02
N LYS A 175 -8.06 -2.05 -26.21
CA LYS A 175 -8.90 -0.85 -26.28
C LYS A 175 -9.23 -0.37 -24.87
N LEU A 176 -9.51 -1.32 -23.97
CA LEU A 176 -9.76 -1.09 -22.56
C LEU A 176 -8.51 -0.61 -21.81
N SER A 177 -7.30 -0.83 -22.34
CA SER A 177 -6.07 -0.31 -21.72
C SER A 177 -6.05 1.22 -21.65
N VAL A 178 -6.67 1.93 -22.61
CA VAL A 178 -6.82 3.39 -22.54
C VAL A 178 -7.61 3.79 -21.29
N ILE A 179 -8.73 3.11 -21.01
CA ILE A 179 -9.53 3.34 -19.81
C ILE A 179 -8.69 3.04 -18.55
N SER A 180 -7.85 2.00 -18.57
CA SER A 180 -6.92 1.73 -17.46
C SER A 180 -5.98 2.89 -17.17
N TYR A 181 -5.35 3.47 -18.18
CA TYR A 181 -4.45 4.62 -17.98
C TYR A 181 -5.20 5.88 -17.52
N VAL A 182 -6.44 6.07 -17.98
CA VAL A 182 -7.31 7.13 -17.45
C VAL A 182 -7.60 6.89 -15.97
N LEU A 183 -7.95 5.67 -15.56
CA LEU A 183 -8.18 5.33 -14.15
C LEU A 183 -6.91 5.51 -13.30
N PHE A 184 -5.72 5.15 -13.82
CA PHE A 184 -4.46 5.43 -13.13
C PHE A 184 -4.20 6.93 -13.02
N GLY A 185 -4.54 7.72 -14.04
CA GLY A 185 -4.48 9.18 -14.01
C GLY A 185 -5.42 9.79 -12.96
N VAL A 186 -6.66 9.29 -12.86
CA VAL A 186 -7.61 9.71 -11.82
C VAL A 186 -7.08 9.37 -10.43
N ALA A 187 -6.55 8.15 -10.23
CA ALA A 187 -5.94 7.77 -8.97
C ALA A 187 -4.71 8.64 -8.63
N ALA A 188 -3.85 8.92 -9.61
CA ALA A 188 -2.68 9.79 -9.48
C ALA A 188 -3.05 11.25 -9.17
N ALA A 189 -4.16 11.72 -9.73
CA ALA A 189 -4.70 13.05 -9.48
C ALA A 189 -5.27 13.19 -8.06
N ALA A 190 -5.83 12.12 -7.50
CA ALA A 190 -6.30 12.08 -6.12
C ALA A 190 -5.15 11.97 -5.11
N LYS A 191 -4.12 11.18 -5.42
CA LYS A 191 -2.90 11.01 -4.62
C LYS A 191 -1.74 10.67 -5.52
N PHE A 192 -0.52 11.16 -5.25
CA PHE A 192 0.54 11.14 -6.28
C PHE A 192 1.14 9.76 -6.60
N TYR A 193 1.16 8.81 -5.66
CA TYR A 193 1.89 7.54 -5.83
C TYR A 193 1.38 6.60 -6.94
N PRO A 194 0.08 6.52 -7.30
CA PRO A 194 -0.41 5.72 -8.42
C PRO A 194 0.13 6.15 -9.78
N ALA A 195 0.74 7.33 -9.91
CA ALA A 195 1.40 7.76 -11.15
C ALA A 195 2.48 6.76 -11.61
N ILE A 196 3.09 6.00 -10.69
CA ILE A 196 4.06 4.97 -11.04
C ILE A 196 3.48 3.87 -11.94
N LEU A 197 2.15 3.67 -11.92
CA LEU A 197 1.48 2.65 -12.74
C LEU A 197 1.47 2.99 -14.24
N PHE A 198 1.75 4.23 -14.63
CA PHE A 198 1.98 4.57 -16.05
C PHE A 198 3.18 3.82 -16.65
N LEU A 199 4.12 3.34 -15.82
CA LEU A 199 5.23 2.48 -16.27
C LEU A 199 4.76 1.11 -16.78
N LEU A 200 3.54 0.68 -16.45
CA LEU A 200 2.92 -0.49 -17.10
C LEU A 200 2.70 -0.26 -18.60
N GLY A 201 2.69 1.00 -19.07
CA GLY A 201 2.63 1.40 -20.47
C GLY A 201 3.75 0.80 -21.33
N LEU A 202 4.88 0.41 -20.74
CA LEU A 202 5.97 -0.27 -21.44
C LEU A 202 5.53 -1.58 -22.11
N ARG A 203 4.39 -2.15 -21.70
CA ARG A 203 3.76 -3.31 -22.33
C ARG A 203 3.00 -3.02 -23.63
N GLU A 204 2.75 -1.75 -23.94
CA GLU A 204 2.04 -1.37 -25.15
C GLU A 204 2.96 -1.46 -26.36
N ARG A 205 2.39 -1.37 -27.56
CA ARG A 205 3.19 -1.20 -28.79
C ARG A 205 3.82 0.19 -28.81
N VAL A 206 4.99 0.33 -29.42
CA VAL A 206 5.77 1.59 -29.49
C VAL A 206 4.89 2.80 -29.82
N PHE A 207 4.07 2.73 -30.87
CA PHE A 207 3.19 3.83 -31.25
C PHE A 207 2.23 4.28 -30.13
N ARG A 208 1.59 3.33 -29.44
CA ARG A 208 0.67 3.64 -28.34
C ARG A 208 1.39 4.12 -27.10
N LEU A 209 2.55 3.54 -26.79
CA LEU A 209 3.40 4.02 -25.71
C LEU A 209 3.76 5.50 -25.95
N SER A 210 4.17 5.86 -27.16
CA SER A 210 4.47 7.26 -27.51
C SER A 210 3.26 8.18 -27.32
N LEU A 211 2.05 7.74 -27.73
CA LEU A 211 0.82 8.51 -27.50
C LEU A 211 0.50 8.67 -26.01
N LEU A 212 0.67 7.62 -25.21
CA LEU A 212 0.44 7.67 -23.76
C LEU A 212 1.45 8.59 -23.07
N VAL A 213 2.72 8.54 -23.47
CA VAL A 213 3.76 9.45 -22.96
C VAL A 213 3.43 10.89 -23.31
N LEU A 214 3.07 11.17 -24.57
CA LEU A 214 2.68 12.51 -25.01
C LEU A 214 1.47 13.03 -24.22
N ALA A 215 0.40 12.23 -24.12
CA ALA A 215 -0.81 12.59 -23.37
C ALA A 215 -0.50 12.80 -21.88
N GLY A 216 0.34 11.96 -21.28
CA GLY A 216 0.81 12.09 -19.91
C GLY A 216 1.59 13.39 -19.68
N CYS A 217 2.53 13.73 -20.58
CA CYS A 217 3.28 14.99 -20.52
C CYS A 217 2.35 16.21 -20.60
N ILE A 218 1.39 16.21 -21.54
CA ILE A 218 0.39 17.28 -21.66
C ILE A 218 -0.42 17.40 -20.37
N LEU A 219 -0.90 16.28 -19.82
CA LEU A 219 -1.68 16.27 -18.60
C LEU A 219 -0.89 16.81 -17.40
N VAL A 220 0.37 16.41 -17.24
CA VAL A 220 1.26 16.91 -16.17
C VAL A 220 1.42 18.43 -16.28
N VAL A 221 1.68 18.95 -17.48
CA VAL A 221 1.80 20.39 -17.72
C VAL A 221 0.49 21.11 -17.36
N VAL A 222 -0.66 20.61 -17.84
CA VAL A 222 -1.97 21.20 -17.55
C VAL A 222 -2.26 21.22 -16.05
N VAL A 223 -2.03 20.11 -15.35
CA VAL A 223 -2.24 20.00 -13.90
C VAL A 223 -1.29 20.91 -13.13
N PHE A 224 -0.02 20.99 -13.53
CA PHE A 224 0.97 21.86 -12.87
C PHE A 224 0.66 23.34 -13.09
N VAL A 225 0.22 23.74 -14.29
CA VAL A 225 -0.22 25.12 -14.57
C VAL A 225 -1.48 25.46 -13.76
N ALA A 226 -2.44 24.53 -13.67
CA ALA A 226 -3.70 24.78 -12.97
C ALA A 226 -3.59 24.75 -11.43
N CYS A 227 -2.74 23.88 -10.88
CA CYS A 227 -2.72 23.54 -9.45
C CYS A 227 -1.32 23.47 -8.83
N GLY A 228 -0.26 23.86 -9.55
CA GLY A 228 1.14 23.62 -9.17
C GLY A 228 1.52 24.21 -7.81
N SER A 229 1.07 25.42 -7.49
CA SER A 229 1.32 26.05 -6.18
C SER A 229 0.72 25.24 -5.02
N GLY A 230 -0.52 24.76 -5.18
CA GLY A 230 -1.18 23.90 -4.21
C GLY A 230 -0.51 22.53 -4.08
N ILE A 231 -0.04 21.96 -5.20
CA ILE A 231 0.70 20.69 -5.21
C ILE A 231 2.04 20.83 -4.46
N VAL A 232 2.81 21.89 -4.75
CA VAL A 232 4.10 22.13 -4.07
C VAL A 232 3.90 22.31 -2.57
N LYS A 233 2.87 23.07 -2.18
CA LYS A 233 2.54 23.27 -0.76
C LYS A 233 2.08 21.96 -0.09
N ALA A 234 1.19 21.21 -0.71
CA ALA A 234 0.76 19.92 -0.20
C ALA A 234 1.94 18.93 -0.06
N ALA A 235 2.91 18.99 -0.99
CA ALA A 235 4.11 18.17 -0.95
C ALA A 235 5.10 18.59 0.14
N SER A 236 5.23 19.89 0.43
CA SER A 236 6.10 20.38 1.50
C SER A 236 5.54 20.11 2.90
N GLU A 237 4.22 19.98 3.01
CA GLU A 237 3.50 19.74 4.28
C GLU A 237 3.23 18.25 4.55
N ILE A 238 3.83 17.32 3.79
CA ILE A 238 3.68 15.89 4.06
C ILE A 238 4.28 15.60 5.45
N PRO A 239 3.47 15.19 6.44
CA PRO A 239 3.99 14.96 7.78
C PRO A 239 4.98 13.81 7.75
N LEU A 240 6.15 14.02 8.37
CA LEU A 240 7.07 12.94 8.68
C LEU A 240 6.48 12.13 9.83
N SER A 241 6.45 10.82 9.67
CA SER A 241 5.92 9.92 10.70
C SER A 241 7.04 9.39 11.58
N GLN A 242 6.70 8.95 12.78
CA GLN A 242 7.67 8.29 13.66
C GLN A 242 7.90 6.84 13.20
N PRO A 243 9.15 6.37 13.14
CA PRO A 243 9.53 5.06 12.60
C PRO A 243 9.05 3.86 13.42
N PHE A 244 8.77 4.04 14.72
CA PHE A 244 8.26 2.98 15.61
C PHE A 244 6.74 2.79 15.52
N ARG A 245 6.04 3.65 14.78
CA ARG A 245 4.60 3.53 14.60
C ARG A 245 4.27 2.58 13.46
N ALA A 246 2.98 2.39 13.24
CA ALA A 246 2.42 1.70 12.09
C ALA A 246 2.73 2.48 10.79
N THR A 247 4.01 2.50 10.41
CA THR A 247 4.54 3.14 9.21
C THR A 247 5.54 2.20 8.53
N PHE A 248 5.80 2.46 7.26
CA PHE A 248 6.91 1.83 6.54
C PHE A 248 7.52 2.80 5.52
N GLY A 249 8.83 2.68 5.33
CA GLY A 249 9.57 3.42 4.31
C GLY A 249 11.08 3.29 4.49
N ALA A 250 11.86 3.66 3.47
CA ALA A 250 13.31 3.56 3.49
C ALA A 250 13.95 4.38 4.65
N ARG A 251 13.27 5.43 5.10
CA ARG A 251 13.71 6.27 6.22
C ARG A 251 13.44 5.66 7.59
N ASP A 252 12.58 4.65 7.71
CA ASP A 252 12.12 4.17 9.01
C ASP A 252 13.25 3.53 9.80
N LEU A 253 14.03 2.63 9.19
CA LEU A 253 15.18 1.98 9.84
C LEU A 253 16.19 2.98 10.41
N PHE A 254 16.78 3.85 9.59
CA PHE A 254 17.81 4.78 10.08
C PHE A 254 17.24 5.95 10.86
N GLY A 255 15.99 6.33 10.63
CA GLY A 255 15.27 7.28 11.47
C GLY A 255 15.06 6.72 12.87
N GLY A 256 14.68 5.44 12.99
CA GLY A 256 14.50 4.77 14.27
C GLY A 256 15.81 4.57 15.01
N LEU A 257 16.87 4.13 14.32
CA LEU A 257 18.19 3.99 14.92
C LEU A 257 18.74 5.32 15.45
N ALA A 258 18.53 6.43 14.74
CA ALA A 258 18.89 7.76 15.23
C ALA A 258 18.08 8.15 16.48
N LEU A 259 16.76 7.90 16.47
CA LEU A 259 15.91 8.19 17.63
C LEU A 259 16.30 7.37 18.87
N LEU A 260 16.70 6.10 18.72
CA LEU A 260 17.18 5.26 19.83
C LEU A 260 18.50 5.75 20.44
N HIS A 261 19.28 6.51 19.67
CA HIS A 261 20.54 7.09 20.14
C HIS A 261 20.30 8.36 20.97
N VAL A 262 19.30 9.18 20.63
CA VAL A 262 19.02 10.47 21.30
C VAL A 262 18.03 10.36 22.43
N LEU A 263 16.96 9.60 22.24
CA LEU A 263 15.89 9.54 23.22
C LEU A 263 16.26 8.49 24.28
N PRO A 264 16.09 8.80 25.57
CA PRO A 264 16.04 7.77 26.60
C PRO A 264 15.04 6.70 26.15
N TRP A 265 15.42 5.42 26.23
CA TRP A 265 14.64 4.30 25.69
C TRP A 265 13.15 4.37 26.10
N HIS A 266 12.89 4.75 27.35
CA HIS A 266 11.54 4.89 27.93
C HIS A 266 10.67 5.97 27.26
N SER A 267 11.27 6.95 26.59
CA SER A 267 10.54 8.00 25.86
C SER A 267 10.32 7.66 24.39
N ALA A 268 11.15 6.80 23.81
CA ALA A 268 11.09 6.48 22.37
C ALA A 268 9.90 5.58 22.02
N THR A 269 9.52 4.68 22.92
CA THR A 269 8.47 3.66 22.71
C THR A 269 7.08 4.12 23.14
N HIS A 270 6.95 4.98 24.16
CA HIS A 270 5.67 5.34 24.77
C HIS A 270 5.15 6.76 24.46
N VAL A 271 5.96 7.65 23.85
CA VAL A 271 5.55 9.04 23.67
C VAL A 271 4.66 9.23 22.43
N ILE A 272 3.36 9.38 22.69
CA ILE A 272 2.31 9.70 21.71
C ILE A 272 2.43 11.12 21.15
N ARG A 273 3.34 11.97 21.65
CA ARG A 273 3.42 13.38 21.20
C ARG A 273 3.82 13.49 19.72
N PRO A 274 3.19 14.41 18.96
CA PRO A 274 3.65 14.76 17.61
C PRO A 274 5.13 15.14 17.66
N PHE A 275 5.95 14.48 16.85
CA PHE A 275 7.37 14.79 16.76
C PHE A 275 7.53 16.08 15.94
N TYR A 276 7.66 17.20 16.63
CA TYR A 276 8.19 18.41 16.02
C TYR A 276 9.71 18.32 16.07
N PRO A 277 10.41 18.28 14.92
CA PRO A 277 11.87 18.26 14.92
C PRO A 277 12.36 19.56 15.58
N SER A 278 12.77 19.47 16.84
CA SER A 278 13.51 20.55 17.47
C SER A 278 14.86 20.71 16.76
N THR A 279 15.40 21.92 16.77
CA THR A 279 16.66 22.26 16.08
C THR A 279 17.85 21.38 16.47
N ALA A 280 17.83 20.76 17.65
CA ALA A 280 18.85 19.81 18.12
C ALA A 280 18.92 18.50 17.29
N LEU A 281 17.85 18.12 16.58
CA LEU A 281 17.81 16.90 15.77
C LEU A 281 18.32 17.10 14.33
N MET A 282 18.64 18.33 13.92
CA MET A 282 19.00 18.65 12.53
C MET A 282 20.30 17.97 12.06
N SER A 283 21.29 17.79 12.92
CA SER A 283 22.56 17.12 12.57
C SER A 283 22.37 15.62 12.36
N GLU A 284 21.57 14.97 13.22
CA GLU A 284 21.28 13.54 13.11
C GLU A 284 20.41 13.19 11.91
N HIS A 285 19.52 14.10 11.51
CA HIS A 285 18.77 13.96 10.27
C HIS A 285 19.69 13.85 9.05
N ARG A 286 20.86 14.52 9.02
CA ARG A 286 21.81 14.43 7.90
C ARG A 286 22.45 13.05 7.81
N LEU A 287 22.92 12.50 8.92
CA LEU A 287 23.54 11.17 8.95
C LEU A 287 22.51 10.09 8.60
N SER A 288 21.32 10.15 9.19
CA SER A 288 20.22 9.23 8.89
C SER A 288 19.81 9.27 7.41
N ASN A 289 19.74 10.46 6.82
CA ASN A 289 19.48 10.62 5.38
C ASN A 289 20.59 10.03 4.51
N LEU A 290 21.86 10.26 4.87
CA LEU A 290 23.00 9.70 4.14
C LEU A 290 22.97 8.16 4.18
N LEU A 291 22.78 7.58 5.37
CA LEU A 291 22.69 6.12 5.53
C LEU A 291 21.50 5.54 4.76
N THR A 292 20.35 6.22 4.78
CA THR A 292 19.17 5.84 3.98
C THR A 292 19.48 5.82 2.48
N VAL A 293 20.18 6.83 1.97
CA VAL A 293 20.59 6.90 0.55
C VAL A 293 21.54 5.74 0.22
N LEU A 294 22.58 5.53 1.03
CA LEU A 294 23.56 4.45 0.83
C LEU A 294 22.89 3.06 0.83
N MET A 295 22.00 2.80 1.78
CA MET A 295 21.24 1.55 1.86
C MET A 295 20.29 1.40 0.67
N SER A 296 19.65 2.48 0.22
CA SER A 296 18.78 2.44 -0.97
C SER A 296 19.58 2.11 -2.24
N LEU A 297 20.78 2.67 -2.39
CA LEU A 297 21.69 2.34 -3.50
C LEU A 297 22.16 0.87 -3.42
N GLY A 298 22.52 0.40 -2.22
CA GLY A 298 22.87 -1.01 -1.98
C GLY A 298 21.72 -1.96 -2.31
N ALA A 299 20.51 -1.63 -1.87
CA ALA A 299 19.29 -2.37 -2.19
C ALA A 299 19.01 -2.42 -3.70
N LEU A 300 19.19 -1.30 -4.41
CA LEU A 300 19.06 -1.24 -5.86
C LEU A 300 20.10 -2.10 -6.57
N ALA A 301 21.36 -2.09 -6.12
CA ALA A 301 22.42 -2.92 -6.66
C ALA A 301 22.11 -4.42 -6.46
N LEU A 302 21.71 -4.82 -5.26
CA LEU A 302 21.29 -6.20 -4.96
C LEU A 302 20.09 -6.62 -5.82
N ALA A 303 19.10 -5.74 -5.96
CA ALA A 303 17.93 -5.97 -6.81
C ALA A 303 18.32 -6.16 -8.29
N TRP A 304 19.26 -5.35 -8.79
CA TRP A 304 19.78 -5.46 -10.15
C TRP A 304 20.50 -6.79 -10.40
N MET A 305 21.25 -7.26 -9.40
CA MET A 305 21.92 -8.57 -9.42
C MET A 305 20.93 -9.74 -9.35
N ASP A 306 19.82 -9.59 -8.64
CA ASP A 306 18.77 -10.61 -8.53
C ASP A 306 17.80 -10.61 -9.73
N ALA A 307 17.70 -9.52 -10.49
CA ALA A 307 16.77 -9.38 -11.62
C ALA A 307 16.86 -10.49 -12.71
N PRO A 308 18.03 -11.03 -13.09
CA PRO A 308 18.13 -12.15 -14.03
C PRO A 308 17.34 -13.38 -13.57
N ARG A 309 17.27 -13.65 -12.25
CA ARG A 309 16.50 -14.79 -11.70
C ARG A 309 15.01 -14.65 -11.99
N TYR A 310 14.47 -13.44 -11.83
CA TYR A 310 13.08 -13.15 -12.17
C TYR A 310 12.86 -13.14 -13.68
N SER A 311 13.81 -12.63 -14.46
CA SER A 311 13.71 -12.59 -15.93
C SER A 311 13.45 -13.96 -16.56
N MET A 312 14.02 -15.03 -15.98
CA MET A 312 13.78 -16.41 -16.41
C MET A 312 12.40 -16.95 -15.98
N LYS A 313 11.83 -16.45 -14.88
CA LYS A 313 10.58 -16.96 -14.27
C LYS A 313 9.34 -16.20 -14.73
N LEU A 314 9.44 -14.89 -14.99
CA LEU A 314 8.30 -14.07 -15.42
C LEU A 314 7.57 -14.58 -16.67
N PRO A 315 8.23 -15.19 -17.67
CA PRO A 315 7.54 -15.81 -18.80
C PRO A 315 6.64 -17.00 -18.42
N GLN A 316 6.91 -17.65 -17.29
CA GLN A 316 6.15 -18.78 -16.78
C GLN A 316 4.95 -18.35 -15.94
N VAL A 317 4.91 -17.06 -15.53
CA VAL A 317 3.81 -16.52 -14.74
C VAL A 317 2.59 -16.33 -15.64
N ASP A 318 1.42 -16.79 -15.19
CA ASP A 318 0.15 -16.52 -15.88
C ASP A 318 0.04 -15.02 -16.20
N PRO A 319 -0.11 -14.61 -17.47
CA PRO A 319 -0.21 -13.21 -17.85
C PRO A 319 -1.26 -12.45 -17.03
N SER A 320 -2.32 -13.14 -16.63
CA SER A 320 -3.40 -12.60 -15.83
C SER A 320 -2.95 -12.20 -14.41
N ARG A 321 -2.04 -12.95 -13.81
CA ARG A 321 -1.45 -12.71 -12.48
C ARG A 321 -0.25 -11.77 -12.55
N LEU A 322 0.51 -11.81 -13.65
CA LEU A 322 1.70 -11.01 -13.86
C LEU A 322 1.42 -9.51 -13.75
N VAL A 323 0.33 -9.02 -14.35
CA VAL A 323 0.02 -7.57 -14.33
C VAL A 323 -0.29 -7.09 -12.91
N PHE A 324 -1.00 -7.88 -12.11
CA PHE A 324 -1.27 -7.57 -10.69
C PHE A 324 0.01 -7.57 -9.87
N LEU A 325 0.88 -8.56 -10.10
CA LEU A 325 2.18 -8.68 -9.46
C LEU A 325 3.06 -7.45 -9.72
N VAL A 326 3.20 -7.04 -10.99
CA VAL A 326 4.01 -5.88 -11.37
C VAL A 326 3.38 -4.58 -10.88
N ALA A 327 2.06 -4.42 -10.97
CA ALA A 327 1.36 -3.23 -10.48
C ALA A 327 1.55 -3.04 -8.97
N GLY A 328 1.32 -4.10 -8.18
CA GLY A 328 1.57 -4.08 -6.74
C GLY A 328 3.04 -3.81 -6.42
N ALA A 329 3.98 -4.40 -7.18
CA ALA A 329 5.41 -4.20 -6.97
C ALA A 329 5.82 -2.75 -7.22
N LEU A 330 5.36 -2.15 -8.32
CA LEU A 330 5.60 -0.74 -8.63
C LEU A 330 5.08 0.19 -7.53
N LEU A 331 3.87 -0.04 -7.03
CA LEU A 331 3.27 0.78 -5.97
C LEU A 331 4.05 0.68 -4.66
N ILE A 332 4.38 -0.53 -4.22
CA ILE A 332 5.07 -0.76 -2.94
C ILE A 332 6.51 -0.25 -3.00
N VAL A 333 7.25 -0.54 -4.09
CA VAL A 333 8.62 -0.04 -4.28
C VAL A 333 8.62 1.49 -4.30
N PHE A 334 7.72 2.11 -5.06
CA PHE A 334 7.63 3.56 -5.11
C PHE A 334 7.28 4.16 -3.75
N CYS A 335 6.25 3.64 -3.07
CA CYS A 335 5.87 4.15 -1.76
C CYS A 335 7.03 4.04 -0.77
N PHE A 336 7.71 2.89 -0.72
CA PHE A 336 8.80 2.64 0.22
C PHE A 336 9.96 3.63 0.06
N PHE A 337 10.38 3.94 -1.18
CA PHE A 337 11.49 4.85 -1.41
C PHE A 337 11.10 6.33 -1.43
N ALA A 338 9.84 6.66 -1.78
CA ALA A 338 9.42 8.05 -1.93
C ALA A 338 9.19 8.76 -0.59
N ALA A 339 8.59 8.09 0.39
CA ALA A 339 8.22 8.68 1.67
C ALA A 339 8.05 7.62 2.76
N GLN A 340 7.84 8.07 3.99
CA GLN A 340 7.27 7.22 5.04
C GLN A 340 5.76 7.14 4.79
N ASN A 341 5.21 5.93 4.89
CA ASN A 341 3.81 5.67 4.57
C ASN A 341 3.13 5.08 5.78
N VAL A 342 1.90 5.52 6.03
CA VAL A 342 1.05 4.87 7.03
C VAL A 342 0.76 3.43 6.61
N TYR A 343 0.75 2.54 7.60
CA TYR A 343 0.69 1.10 7.44
C TYR A 343 -0.51 0.57 6.65
N TYR A 344 -1.67 1.24 6.71
CA TYR A 344 -2.84 0.84 5.90
C TYR A 344 -2.53 0.84 4.39
N ARG A 345 -1.51 1.57 3.92
CA ARG A 345 -1.07 1.51 2.51
C ARG A 345 -0.49 0.14 2.13
N GLY A 346 -0.20 -0.72 3.11
CA GLY A 346 0.13 -2.12 2.93
C GLY A 346 -0.95 -2.92 2.18
N ILE A 347 -2.20 -2.44 2.06
CA ILE A 347 -3.26 -3.11 1.29
C ILE A 347 -2.86 -3.44 -0.16
N PHE A 348 -1.95 -2.68 -0.78
CA PHE A 348 -1.47 -2.98 -2.13
C PHE A 348 -0.64 -4.28 -2.22
N LEU A 349 -0.13 -4.78 -1.09
CA LEU A 349 0.51 -6.10 -1.02
C LEU A 349 -0.45 -7.24 -1.39
N VAL A 350 -1.76 -7.07 -1.19
CA VAL A 350 -2.78 -8.07 -1.56
C VAL A 350 -2.72 -8.39 -3.07
N MET A 351 -2.37 -7.39 -3.90
CA MET A 351 -2.24 -7.57 -5.35
C MET A 351 -1.08 -8.50 -5.74
N LEU A 352 -0.07 -8.65 -4.89
CA LEU A 352 1.12 -9.44 -5.16
C LEU A 352 0.85 -10.95 -5.02
N LEU A 353 -0.04 -11.33 -4.11
CA LEU A 353 -0.22 -12.72 -3.67
C LEU A 353 -0.54 -13.71 -4.79
N PRO A 354 -1.44 -13.42 -5.76
CA PRO A 354 -1.69 -14.33 -6.86
C PRO A 354 -0.43 -14.60 -7.70
N GLY A 355 0.40 -13.58 -7.88
CA GLY A 355 1.66 -13.66 -8.61
C GLY A 355 2.74 -14.43 -7.85
N PHE A 356 2.93 -14.13 -6.56
CA PHE A 356 3.84 -14.89 -5.71
C PHE A 356 3.45 -16.36 -5.59
N TRP A 357 2.15 -16.66 -5.49
CA TRP A 357 1.66 -18.03 -5.49
C TRP A 357 2.05 -18.78 -6.76
N ASN A 358 1.94 -18.11 -7.91
CA ASN A 358 2.28 -18.71 -9.20
C ASN A 358 3.79 -18.92 -9.38
N LEU A 359 4.62 -18.05 -8.79
CA LEU A 359 6.07 -18.23 -8.72
C LEU A 359 6.47 -19.36 -7.75
N ALA A 360 5.80 -19.48 -6.61
CA ALA A 360 6.09 -20.47 -5.58
C ALA A 360 5.71 -21.90 -6.00
N TYR A 361 4.64 -22.03 -6.77
CA TYR A 361 4.04 -23.29 -7.20
C TYR A 361 3.79 -23.29 -8.73
N PRO A 362 4.86 -23.31 -9.55
CA PRO A 362 4.74 -23.30 -11.00
C PRO A 362 4.07 -24.58 -11.52
N ARG A 363 3.35 -24.46 -12.64
CA ARG A 363 2.65 -25.59 -13.28
C ARG A 363 3.59 -26.70 -13.77
N SER A 364 4.82 -26.34 -14.13
CA SER A 364 5.86 -27.28 -14.56
C SER A 364 6.36 -28.21 -13.44
N GLY A 365 5.87 -28.04 -12.20
CA GLY A 365 6.43 -28.69 -11.03
C GLY A 365 7.66 -27.93 -10.51
N GLY A 366 8.09 -28.31 -9.30
CA GLY A 366 9.11 -27.56 -8.58
C GLY A 366 8.51 -26.55 -7.60
N THR A 367 9.38 -25.98 -6.80
CA THR A 367 9.05 -25.40 -5.50
C THR A 367 10.05 -24.27 -5.25
N ASP A 368 9.63 -23.02 -5.42
CA ASP A 368 10.52 -21.88 -5.20
C ASP A 368 10.40 -21.35 -3.77
N TRP A 369 11.40 -21.67 -2.94
CA TRP A 369 11.42 -21.28 -1.54
C TRP A 369 11.41 -19.75 -1.35
N ARG A 370 12.01 -18.98 -2.27
CA ARG A 370 12.03 -17.51 -2.16
C ARG A 370 10.65 -16.92 -2.37
N ALA A 371 9.92 -17.43 -3.37
CA ALA A 371 8.54 -17.01 -3.62
C ALA A 371 7.61 -17.41 -2.45
N ARG A 372 7.86 -18.55 -1.79
CA ARG A 372 7.14 -18.89 -0.54
C ARG A 372 7.47 -17.95 0.59
N LEU A 373 8.74 -17.63 0.77
CA LEU A 373 9.17 -16.66 1.79
C LEU A 373 8.52 -15.29 1.51
N LEU A 374 8.41 -14.86 0.26
CA LEU A 374 7.70 -13.64 -0.12
C LEU A 374 6.21 -13.66 0.28
N ILE A 375 5.52 -14.80 0.13
CA ILE A 375 4.13 -14.95 0.61
C ILE A 375 4.07 -14.80 2.14
N VAL A 376 4.95 -15.50 2.86
CA VAL A 376 4.98 -15.49 4.33
C VAL A 376 5.31 -14.09 4.85
N LEU A 377 6.35 -13.45 4.33
CA LEU A 377 6.73 -12.09 4.72
C LEU A 377 5.64 -11.07 4.35
N THR A 378 4.98 -11.22 3.21
CA THR A 378 3.84 -10.37 2.86
C THR A 378 2.73 -10.48 3.90
N LEU A 379 2.38 -11.69 4.34
CA LEU A 379 1.39 -11.88 5.39
C LEU A 379 1.88 -11.33 6.73
N ALA A 380 3.10 -11.63 7.15
CA ALA A 380 3.65 -11.13 8.41
C ALA A 380 3.64 -9.59 8.44
N LEU A 381 4.03 -8.96 7.33
CA LEU A 381 4.00 -7.50 7.19
C LEU A 381 2.58 -6.94 7.10
N LEU A 382 1.58 -7.68 6.61
CA LEU A 382 0.16 -7.27 6.63
C LEU A 382 -0.51 -7.41 8.02
N TRP A 383 0.07 -8.25 8.89
CA TRP A 383 -0.38 -8.52 10.27
C TRP A 383 0.53 -7.90 11.35
N GLU A 384 1.48 -7.05 10.97
CA GLU A 384 2.50 -6.49 11.86
C GLU A 384 1.92 -5.78 13.08
N ALA A 385 0.87 -4.98 12.92
CA ALA A 385 0.27 -4.27 14.04
C ALA A 385 -0.25 -5.24 15.11
N ALA A 386 -1.03 -6.26 14.73
CA ALA A 386 -1.51 -7.27 15.67
C ALA A 386 -0.36 -8.08 16.28
N ILE A 387 0.66 -8.44 15.51
CA ILE A 387 1.83 -9.14 16.04
C ILE A 387 2.49 -8.28 17.13
N ARG A 388 2.67 -6.98 16.87
CA ARG A 388 3.26 -6.05 17.83
C ARG A 388 2.41 -5.91 19.09
N GLU A 389 1.10 -5.71 18.96
CA GLU A 389 0.20 -5.57 20.12
C GLU A 389 0.11 -6.86 20.95
N VAL A 390 0.09 -8.03 20.31
CA VAL A 390 0.10 -9.32 21.00
C VAL A 390 1.42 -9.52 21.75
N VAL A 391 2.57 -9.21 21.12
CA VAL A 391 3.87 -9.30 21.79
C VAL A 391 3.94 -8.32 22.97
N HIS A 392 3.51 -7.08 22.77
CA HIS A 392 3.46 -6.07 23.83
C HIS A 392 2.59 -6.54 25.00
N GLY A 393 1.37 -7.03 24.76
CA GLY A 393 0.48 -7.50 25.81
C GLY A 393 1.01 -8.72 26.57
N VAL A 394 1.61 -9.69 25.87
CA VAL A 394 2.18 -10.90 26.50
C VAL A 394 3.42 -10.56 27.32
N ILE A 395 4.34 -9.75 26.78
CA ILE A 395 5.60 -9.42 27.45
C ILE A 395 5.39 -8.40 28.56
N GLY A 396 4.62 -7.33 28.32
CA GLY A 396 4.36 -6.29 29.32
C GLY A 396 3.57 -6.79 30.53
N GLY A 397 2.79 -7.87 30.38
CA GLY A 397 2.13 -8.53 31.52
C GLY A 397 3.02 -9.47 32.33
N ALA A 398 4.16 -9.91 31.78
CA ALA A 398 4.97 -10.97 32.36
C ALA A 398 6.39 -10.56 32.77
N PHE A 399 6.92 -9.46 32.23
CA PHE A 399 8.32 -9.06 32.39
C PHE A 399 8.46 -7.59 32.80
N PRO A 400 9.63 -7.18 33.35
CA PRO A 400 9.92 -5.78 33.63
C PRO A 400 9.92 -4.91 32.36
N LEU A 401 9.64 -3.61 32.53
CA LEU A 401 9.55 -2.62 31.44
C LEU A 401 10.73 -2.64 30.45
N TRP A 402 11.96 -2.79 30.93
CA TRP A 402 13.15 -2.81 30.05
C TRP A 402 13.19 -4.02 29.11
N VAL A 403 12.62 -5.17 29.52
CA VAL A 403 12.52 -6.37 28.66
C VAL A 403 11.48 -6.14 27.57
N GLU A 404 10.37 -5.52 27.93
CA GLU A 404 9.31 -5.15 26.99
C GLU A 404 9.85 -4.21 25.91
N GLU A 405 10.51 -3.11 26.30
CA GLU A 405 11.11 -2.15 25.37
C GLU A 405 12.15 -2.80 24.45
N ALA A 406 13.08 -3.60 25.00
CA ALA A 406 14.06 -4.32 24.20
C ALA A 406 13.39 -5.26 23.20
N THR A 407 12.32 -5.96 23.62
CA THR A 407 11.56 -6.84 22.74
C THR A 407 10.87 -6.05 21.62
N MET A 408 10.29 -4.89 21.92
CA MET A 408 9.65 -4.02 20.93
C MET A 408 10.65 -3.48 19.91
N VAL A 409 11.87 -3.12 20.34
CA VAL A 409 12.96 -2.74 19.42
C VAL A 409 13.36 -3.92 18.53
N VAL A 410 13.46 -5.14 19.06
CA VAL A 410 13.76 -6.34 18.27
C VAL A 410 12.66 -6.64 17.24
N VAL A 411 11.39 -6.56 17.65
CA VAL A 411 10.25 -6.76 16.74
C VAL A 411 10.24 -5.71 15.63
N TRP A 412 10.45 -4.44 15.99
CA TRP A 412 10.58 -3.34 15.03
C TRP A 412 11.75 -3.57 14.06
N LEU A 413 12.93 -3.95 14.55
CA LEU A 413 14.09 -4.21 13.69
C LEU A 413 13.84 -5.39 12.74
N ALA A 414 13.22 -6.47 13.24
CA ALA A 414 12.85 -7.62 12.42
C ALA A 414 11.86 -7.22 11.30
N ARG A 415 10.89 -6.35 11.62
CA ARG A 415 9.97 -5.77 10.64
C ARG A 415 10.71 -4.95 9.58
N GLU A 416 11.60 -4.06 9.98
CA GLU A 416 12.37 -3.23 9.03
C GLU A 416 13.20 -4.09 8.09
N LEU A 417 13.87 -5.12 8.61
CA LEU A 417 14.63 -6.07 7.79
C LEU A 417 13.74 -6.85 6.81
N ALA A 418 12.53 -7.23 7.24
CA ALA A 418 11.54 -7.88 6.37
C ALA A 418 11.08 -6.95 5.23
N TRP A 419 10.81 -5.67 5.53
CA TRP A 419 10.46 -4.67 4.51
C TRP A 419 11.58 -4.46 3.49
N TRP A 420 12.81 -4.23 3.96
CA TRP A 420 13.96 -4.06 3.07
C TRP A 420 14.17 -5.27 2.17
N TRP A 421 14.09 -6.48 2.72
CA TRP A 421 14.23 -7.70 1.93
C TRP A 421 13.11 -7.83 0.88
N LEU A 422 11.85 -7.63 1.28
CA LEU A 422 10.70 -7.67 0.36
C LEU A 422 10.86 -6.65 -0.77
N VAL A 423 11.24 -5.41 -0.45
CA VAL A 423 11.39 -4.33 -1.44
C VAL A 423 12.55 -4.59 -2.40
N ILE A 424 13.66 -5.18 -1.95
CA ILE A 424 14.75 -5.62 -2.83
C ILE A 424 14.23 -6.64 -3.85
N GLN A 425 13.46 -7.64 -3.40
CA GLN A 425 12.90 -8.67 -4.29
C GLN A 425 11.86 -8.08 -5.26
N LEU A 426 11.01 -7.16 -4.80
CA LEU A 426 10.05 -6.45 -5.66
C LEU A 426 10.76 -5.56 -6.69
N THR A 427 11.82 -4.87 -6.29
CA THR A 427 12.63 -4.04 -7.19
C THR A 427 13.32 -4.90 -8.26
N ALA A 428 13.84 -6.08 -7.89
CA ALA A 428 14.42 -7.03 -8.83
C ALA A 428 13.38 -7.51 -9.86
N LEU A 429 12.15 -7.75 -9.40
CA LEU A 429 11.01 -8.11 -10.26
C LEU A 429 10.66 -6.98 -11.24
N VAL A 430 10.60 -5.73 -10.77
CA VAL A 430 10.33 -4.55 -11.62
C VAL A 430 11.43 -4.37 -12.67
N ILE A 431 12.71 -4.49 -12.28
CA ILE A 431 13.85 -4.42 -13.21
C ILE A 431 13.74 -5.53 -14.28
N ALA A 432 13.43 -6.76 -13.86
CA ALA A 432 13.25 -7.88 -14.78
C ALA A 432 12.10 -7.64 -15.78
N PHE A 433 10.98 -7.08 -15.31
CA PHE A 433 9.88 -6.66 -16.17
C PHE A 433 10.32 -5.59 -17.18
N PHE A 434 10.99 -4.52 -16.73
CA PHE A 434 11.45 -3.46 -17.63
C PHE A 434 12.43 -3.96 -18.68
N ARG A 435 13.42 -4.79 -18.30
CA ARG A 435 14.36 -5.38 -19.27
C ARG A 435 13.63 -6.15 -20.36
N ARG A 436 12.66 -6.98 -19.99
CA ARG A 436 11.84 -7.76 -20.93
C ARG A 436 11.08 -6.86 -21.89
N GLU A 437 10.39 -5.84 -21.37
CA GLU A 437 9.58 -4.94 -22.18
C GLU A 437 10.42 -4.04 -23.08
N LEU A 438 11.58 -3.56 -22.62
CA LEU A 438 12.50 -2.77 -23.44
C LEU A 438 13.09 -3.58 -24.61
N ILE A 439 13.46 -4.85 -24.39
CA ILE A 439 13.93 -5.73 -25.47
C ILE A 439 12.83 -5.97 -26.51
N ARG A 440 11.56 -6.04 -26.08
CA ARG A 440 10.41 -6.16 -26.97
C ARG A 440 10.21 -4.88 -27.78
N LEU A 441 10.17 -3.72 -27.12
CA LEU A 441 10.04 -2.41 -27.79
C LEU A 441 11.17 -2.15 -28.79
N HIS A 442 12.40 -2.53 -28.46
CA HIS A 442 13.54 -2.41 -29.39
C HIS A 442 13.35 -3.24 -30.66
N ARG A 443 12.82 -4.46 -30.54
CA ARG A 443 12.47 -5.29 -31.70
C ARG A 443 11.34 -4.66 -32.52
N ASP A 444 10.30 -4.16 -31.87
CA ASP A 444 9.19 -3.48 -32.55
C ASP A 444 9.68 -2.24 -33.32
N MET A 445 10.60 -1.45 -32.76
CA MET A 445 11.19 -0.28 -33.44
C MET A 445 12.00 -0.67 -34.67
N ARG A 446 12.79 -1.75 -34.61
CA ARG A 446 13.55 -2.25 -35.77
C ARG A 446 12.66 -2.67 -36.94
N LEU A 447 11.43 -3.12 -36.67
CA LEU A 447 10.47 -3.48 -37.71
C LEU A 447 9.78 -2.26 -38.35
N LEU A 448 9.88 -1.08 -37.74
CA LEU A 448 9.30 0.17 -38.26
C LEU A 448 10.29 1.00 -39.08
N LEU A 449 11.59 0.69 -39.00
CA LEU A 449 12.63 1.37 -39.78
C LEU A 449 12.84 0.60 -41.10
N PRO A 450 12.77 1.27 -42.26
CA PRO A 450 12.90 0.64 -43.58
C PRO A 450 14.32 0.13 -43.88
#